data_AF-A0A8S3QAR4-F1
#
_entry.id   AF-A0A8S3QAR4-F1
#
_cell.length_a   1.000
_cell.length_b   1.000
_cell.length_c   1.000
_cell.angle_alpha   90.00
_cell.angle_beta   90.00
_cell.angle_gamma   90.00
#
_symmetry.space_group_name_H-M   'P 1'
#
loop_
_entity.id
_entity.type
_entity.pdbx_description
1 polymer ?
#
loop_
_entity_poly.entity_id
_entity_poly.type
_entity_poly.pdbx_seq_one_letter_code
_entity_poly.pdbx_strand_id
1 'polypeptide(L)'
;MMFLIDWSSPDCVLSCDSTLIGCGGICNGRYFHIVFPAFIRRQQLHINALELLCVMVCLKVWASVLKGSRIVIYCDNSSSVTVLNSGACRNTFMQSCLREICFLTASHEFQVKGRHLSGEANRIADMLSRWDMGPGVSTEFLKLARVNAWKEIELDDDLFHFTSPW
;
A
#
# COMPACT_ATOMS: atom_id res chain seq x y z
N MET A 1 15.12 -12.23 -15.64
CA MET A 1 14.12 -11.72 -16.60
C MET A 1 12.77 -12.32 -16.18
N MET A 2 11.96 -11.55 -15.46
CA MET A 2 10.67 -12.03 -14.93
C MET A 2 9.63 -11.80 -16.01
N PHE A 3 9.05 -12.88 -16.56
CA PHE A 3 8.10 -12.81 -17.65
C PHE A 3 6.85 -11.99 -17.26
N LEU A 4 6.45 -11.10 -18.17
CA LEU A 4 5.22 -10.29 -18.13
C LEU A 4 3.97 -11.17 -18.34
N ILE A 5 3.72 -12.14 -17.46
CA ILE A 5 2.43 -12.84 -17.46
C ILE A 5 1.42 -11.91 -16.80
N ASP A 6 0.60 -11.19 -17.57
CA ASP A 6 -0.55 -10.50 -17.00
C ASP A 6 -1.42 -11.55 -16.29
N TRP A 7 -1.67 -11.37 -15.00
CA TRP A 7 -2.47 -12.33 -14.24
C TRP A 7 -3.93 -12.05 -14.55
N SER A 8 -4.53 -12.86 -15.41
CA SER A 8 -5.95 -12.75 -15.77
C SER A 8 -6.90 -12.92 -14.58
N SER A 9 -6.45 -13.56 -13.50
CA SER A 9 -7.18 -13.72 -12.24
C SER A 9 -6.23 -13.62 -11.03
N PRO A 10 -6.09 -12.46 -10.38
CA PRO A 10 -5.38 -12.37 -9.11
C PRO A 10 -6.16 -13.08 -8.00
N ASP A 11 -5.46 -13.69 -7.05
CA ASP A 11 -6.06 -14.31 -5.87
C ASP A 11 -6.53 -13.24 -4.86
N CYS A 12 -5.82 -12.11 -4.81
CA CYS A 12 -6.13 -10.98 -3.94
C CYS A 12 -5.89 -9.65 -4.65
N VAL A 13 -6.72 -8.67 -4.31
CA VAL A 13 -6.59 -7.29 -4.77
C VAL A 13 -6.40 -6.38 -3.55
N LEU A 14 -5.43 -5.50 -3.68
CA LEU A 14 -5.11 -4.44 -2.74
C LEU A 14 -5.28 -3.09 -3.44
N SER A 15 -5.82 -2.11 -2.74
CA SER A 15 -5.82 -0.72 -3.18
C SER A 15 -5.27 0.12 -2.04
N CYS A 16 -4.32 0.98 -2.37
CA CYS A 16 -3.65 1.83 -1.39
C CYS A 16 -3.33 3.19 -1.99
N ASP A 17 -3.22 4.17 -1.10
CA ASP A 17 -2.87 5.53 -1.47
C ASP A 17 -2.18 6.24 -0.30
N SER A 18 -1.43 7.29 -0.63
CA SER A 18 -0.70 8.11 0.32
C SER A 18 -0.88 9.59 0.02
N THR A 19 -0.86 10.38 1.08
CA THR A 19 -0.66 11.82 1.01
C THR A 19 0.72 12.17 1.57
N LEU A 20 1.01 13.45 1.76
CA LEU A 20 2.21 13.87 2.50
C LEU A 20 2.06 13.70 4.03
N ILE A 21 0.84 13.44 4.52
CA ILE A 21 0.51 13.44 5.95
C ILE A 21 0.24 12.03 6.47
N GLY A 22 -0.45 11.21 5.68
CA GLY A 22 -0.84 9.86 6.06
C GLY A 22 -1.09 8.96 4.85
N CYS A 23 -1.44 7.71 5.13
CA CYS A 23 -1.74 6.73 4.10
C CYS A 23 -2.88 5.80 4.52
N GLY A 24 -3.37 5.05 3.55
CA GLY A 24 -4.48 4.13 3.76
C GLY A 24 -4.49 3.01 2.75
N GLY A 25 -5.12 1.90 3.14
CA GLY A 25 -5.21 0.72 2.29
C GLY A 25 -6.45 -0.11 2.59
N ILE A 26 -6.91 -0.85 1.59
CA ILE A 26 -8.03 -1.77 1.70
C ILE A 26 -7.73 -3.08 0.97
N CYS A 27 -8.03 -4.20 1.63
CA CYS A 27 -7.93 -5.55 1.09
C CYS A 27 -9.01 -6.45 1.68
N ASN A 28 -9.74 -7.20 0.83
CA ASN A 28 -10.72 -8.20 1.25
C ASN A 28 -11.72 -7.69 2.32
N GLY A 29 -12.23 -6.47 2.12
CA GLY A 29 -13.19 -5.85 3.03
C GLY A 29 -12.61 -5.44 4.39
N ARG A 30 -11.28 -5.38 4.53
CA ARG A 30 -10.61 -4.83 5.69
C ARG A 30 -9.78 -3.62 5.27
N TYR A 31 -9.79 -2.56 6.06
CA TYR A 31 -9.12 -1.31 5.72
C TYR A 31 -8.34 -0.75 6.90
N PHE A 32 -7.40 0.13 6.61
CA PHE A 32 -6.77 1.00 7.60
C PHE A 32 -6.62 2.41 7.03
N HIS A 33 -6.51 3.38 7.92
CA HIS A 33 -5.99 4.72 7.65
C HIS A 33 -5.07 5.10 8.80
N ILE A 34 -4.01 5.86 8.53
CA ILE A 34 -3.07 6.29 9.57
C ILE A 34 -2.32 7.55 9.16
N VAL A 35 -2.15 8.46 10.11
CA VAL A 35 -1.18 9.56 9.98
C VAL A 35 0.22 8.98 10.09
N PHE A 36 1.12 9.36 9.20
CA PHE A 36 2.48 8.84 9.23
C PHE A 36 3.14 9.08 10.60
N PRO A 37 3.79 8.05 11.16
CA PRO A 37 4.55 8.18 12.40
C PRO A 37 5.55 9.33 12.34
N ALA A 38 5.86 9.92 13.49
CA ALA A 38 6.73 11.11 13.56
C ALA A 38 8.12 10.88 12.93
N PHE A 39 8.65 9.65 12.98
CA PHE A 39 9.94 9.32 12.35
C PHE A 39 9.87 9.23 10.82
N ILE A 40 8.72 8.93 10.23
CA ILE A 40 8.52 9.00 8.78
C ILE A 40 8.36 10.47 8.37
N ARG A 41 7.50 11.24 9.04
CA ARG A 41 7.27 12.66 8.70
C ARG A 41 8.53 13.52 8.78
N ARG A 42 9.42 13.26 9.76
CA ARG A 42 10.70 13.97 9.90
C ARG A 42 11.65 13.80 8.71
N GLN A 43 11.50 12.72 7.93
CA GLN A 43 12.35 12.47 6.75
C GLN A 43 11.97 13.33 5.55
N GLN A 44 10.79 13.98 5.56
CA GLN A 44 10.30 14.84 4.46
C GLN A 44 10.39 14.16 3.09
N LEU A 45 9.96 12.90 3.04
CA LEU A 45 10.02 12.08 1.84
C LEU A 45 9.12 12.65 0.73
N HIS A 46 9.57 12.49 -0.51
CA HIS A 46 8.76 12.80 -1.70
C HIS A 46 7.55 11.85 -1.79
N ILE A 47 6.44 12.30 -2.39
CA ILE A 47 5.18 11.54 -2.48
C ILE A 47 5.37 10.13 -3.05
N ASN A 48 6.14 9.97 -4.15
CA ASN A 48 6.47 8.65 -4.72
C ASN A 48 7.10 7.66 -3.72
N ALA A 49 7.87 8.16 -2.74
CA ALA A 49 8.47 7.31 -1.71
C ALA A 49 7.44 6.92 -0.63
N LEU A 50 6.53 7.83 -0.28
CA LEU A 50 5.46 7.60 0.69
C LEU A 50 4.40 6.62 0.17
N GLU A 51 4.08 6.65 -1.12
CA GLU A 51 3.18 5.66 -1.71
C GLU A 51 3.81 4.28 -1.81
N LEU A 52 5.10 4.18 -2.17
CA LEU A 52 5.79 2.88 -2.15
C LEU A 52 5.94 2.35 -0.73
N LEU A 53 6.13 3.24 0.26
CA LEU A 53 6.06 2.90 1.68
C LEU A 53 4.66 2.38 2.04
N CYS A 54 3.59 3.03 1.55
CA CYS A 54 2.22 2.57 1.76
C CYS A 54 1.99 1.16 1.19
N VAL A 55 2.51 0.89 -0.02
CA VAL A 55 2.51 -0.47 -0.61
C VAL A 55 3.20 -1.47 0.31
N MET A 56 4.39 -1.14 0.82
CA MET A 56 5.13 -2.00 1.76
C MET A 56 4.32 -2.27 3.03
N VAL A 57 3.73 -1.23 3.63
CA VAL A 57 2.90 -1.34 4.85
C VAL A 57 1.68 -2.22 4.59
N CYS A 58 0.98 -2.05 3.47
CA CYS A 58 -0.13 -2.93 3.10
C CYS A 58 0.32 -4.40 3.05
N LEU A 59 1.45 -4.68 2.42
CA LEU A 59 1.97 -6.04 2.35
C LEU A 59 2.35 -6.60 3.72
N LYS A 60 2.84 -5.78 4.65
CA LYS A 60 3.09 -6.19 6.04
C LYS A 60 1.80 -6.50 6.80
N VAL A 61 0.80 -5.61 6.71
CA VAL A 61 -0.50 -5.73 7.40
C VAL A 61 -1.19 -7.04 7.02
N TRP A 62 -1.18 -7.39 5.74
CA TRP A 62 -1.89 -8.55 5.23
C TRP A 62 -0.98 -9.74 4.89
N ALA A 63 0.30 -9.73 5.29
CA ALA A 63 1.27 -10.75 4.88
C ALA A 63 0.81 -12.20 5.15
N SER A 64 0.20 -12.44 6.32
CA SER A 64 -0.33 -13.75 6.71
C SER A 64 -1.55 -14.18 5.89
N VAL A 65 -2.42 -13.24 5.53
CA VAL A 65 -3.63 -13.47 4.72
C VAL A 65 -3.25 -13.69 3.25
N LEU A 66 -2.21 -13.02 2.79
CA LEU A 66 -1.74 -13.05 1.41
C LEU A 66 -0.79 -14.23 1.12
N LYS A 67 -0.45 -15.04 2.12
CA LYS A 67 0.53 -16.12 1.99
C LYS A 67 0.21 -17.04 0.80
N GLY A 68 1.22 -17.32 -0.04
CA GLY A 68 1.08 -18.21 -1.19
C GLY A 68 0.24 -17.68 -2.34
N SER A 69 -0.19 -16.41 -2.30
CA SER A 69 -1.16 -15.83 -3.25
C SER A 69 -0.51 -14.95 -4.32
N ARG A 70 -1.22 -14.73 -5.42
CA ARG A 70 -0.91 -13.74 -6.46
C ARG A 70 -1.72 -12.47 -6.23
N ILE A 71 -1.02 -11.37 -5.96
CA ILE A 71 -1.60 -10.13 -5.46
C ILE A 71 -1.43 -9.02 -6.50
N VAL A 72 -2.55 -8.39 -6.88
CA VAL A 72 -2.52 -7.14 -7.64
C VAL A 72 -2.71 -5.97 -6.67
N ILE A 73 -1.81 -5.02 -6.73
CA ILE A 73 -1.85 -3.78 -5.95
C ILE A 73 -2.20 -2.64 -6.90
N TYR A 74 -3.35 -2.02 -6.67
CA TYR A 74 -3.77 -0.81 -7.34
C TYR A 74 -3.18 0.41 -6.64
N CYS A 75 -2.45 1.21 -7.42
CA CYS A 75 -1.93 2.52 -7.03
C CYS A 75 -2.26 3.50 -8.16
N ASP A 76 -2.52 4.75 -7.82
CA ASP A 76 -2.66 5.83 -8.81
C ASP A 76 -1.32 6.45 -9.23
N ASN A 77 -0.24 6.12 -8.54
CA ASN A 77 1.09 6.56 -8.92
C ASN A 77 1.82 5.58 -9.84
N SER A 78 2.09 6.05 -11.06
CA SER A 78 2.83 5.30 -12.08
C SER A 78 4.28 5.00 -11.69
N SER A 79 4.94 5.84 -10.88
CA SER A 79 6.29 5.60 -10.37
C SER A 79 6.29 4.41 -9.42
N SER A 80 5.37 4.37 -8.46
CA SER A 80 5.23 3.25 -7.51
C SER A 80 4.95 1.94 -8.25
N VAL A 81 4.05 1.95 -9.23
CA VAL A 81 3.77 0.78 -10.10
C VAL A 81 5.01 0.34 -10.89
N THR A 82 5.73 1.27 -11.49
CA THR A 82 6.93 0.98 -12.28
C THR A 82 8.04 0.40 -11.42
N VAL A 83 8.29 1.00 -10.26
CA VAL A 83 9.32 0.57 -9.31
C VAL A 83 8.99 -0.81 -8.74
N LEU A 84 7.73 -1.05 -8.35
CA LEU A 84 7.28 -2.35 -7.85
C LEU A 84 7.44 -3.46 -8.91
N ASN A 85 7.04 -3.19 -10.15
CA ASN A 85 7.08 -4.20 -11.21
C ASN A 85 8.48 -4.45 -11.78
N SER A 86 9.33 -3.42 -11.84
CA SER A 86 10.71 -3.56 -12.31
C SER A 86 11.67 -4.10 -11.24
N GLY A 87 11.33 -3.91 -9.96
CA GLY A 87 12.20 -4.24 -8.84
C GLY A 87 13.43 -3.32 -8.74
N ALA A 88 13.41 -2.15 -9.38
CA ALA A 88 14.56 -1.25 -9.41
C ALA A 88 14.17 0.25 -9.38
N CYS A 89 14.95 1.05 -8.67
CA CYS A 89 14.88 2.50 -8.67
C CYS A 89 16.22 3.12 -8.26
N ARG A 90 16.40 4.43 -8.48
CA ARG A 90 17.62 5.17 -8.04
C ARG A 90 17.51 5.78 -6.65
N ASN A 91 16.30 6.01 -6.16
CA ASN A 91 16.08 6.59 -4.84
C ASN A 91 16.38 5.54 -3.75
N THR A 92 17.24 5.89 -2.79
CA THR A 92 17.73 4.97 -1.75
C THR A 92 16.63 4.49 -0.80
N PHE A 93 15.72 5.38 -0.38
CA PHE A 93 14.59 5.00 0.47
C PHE A 93 13.65 4.03 -0.23
N MET A 94 13.34 4.29 -1.50
CA MET A 94 12.53 3.38 -2.32
C MET A 94 13.23 2.04 -2.55
N GLN A 95 14.57 2.00 -2.63
CA GLN A 95 15.32 0.74 -2.68
C GLN A 95 15.18 -0.06 -1.36
N SER A 96 15.23 0.60 -0.20
CA SER A 96 14.97 -0.06 1.09
C SER A 96 13.55 -0.63 1.14
N CYS A 97 12.54 0.11 0.64
CA CYS A 97 11.18 -0.40 0.49
C CYS A 97 11.12 -1.63 -0.43
N LEU A 98 11.80 -1.61 -1.58
CA LEU A 98 11.84 -2.75 -2.49
C LEU A 98 12.50 -3.98 -1.88
N ARG A 99 13.58 -3.80 -1.12
CA ARG A 99 14.26 -4.92 -0.44
C ARG A 99 13.37 -5.53 0.63
N GLU A 100 12.66 -4.70 1.37
CA GLU A 100 11.66 -5.16 2.33
C GLU A 100 10.51 -5.91 1.64
N ILE A 101 9.97 -5.38 0.54
CA ILE A 101 8.93 -6.04 -0.25
C ILE A 101 9.43 -7.40 -0.76
N CYS A 102 10.67 -7.47 -1.28
CA CYS A 102 11.30 -8.72 -1.72
C CYS A 102 11.47 -9.72 -0.57
N PHE A 103 11.85 -9.24 0.61
CA PHE A 103 11.92 -10.08 1.80
C PHE A 103 10.54 -10.62 2.20
N LEU A 104 9.49 -9.79 2.15
CA LEU A 104 8.12 -10.20 2.46
C LEU A 104 7.59 -11.23 1.46
N THR A 105 7.78 -11.01 0.16
CA THR A 105 7.34 -11.94 -0.90
C THR A 105 8.05 -13.28 -0.77
N ALA A 106 9.35 -13.28 -0.46
CA ALA A 106 10.10 -14.52 -0.22
C ALA A 106 9.64 -15.23 1.06
N SER A 107 9.45 -14.51 2.17
CA SER A 107 9.11 -15.09 3.48
C SER A 107 7.68 -15.63 3.56
N HIS A 108 6.75 -15.04 2.81
CA HIS A 108 5.34 -15.42 2.80
C HIS A 108 4.93 -16.06 1.46
N GLU A 109 5.88 -16.36 0.59
CA GLU A 109 5.66 -17.13 -0.64
C GLU A 109 4.60 -16.52 -1.58
N PHE A 110 4.37 -15.21 -1.50
CA PHE A 110 3.41 -14.52 -2.34
C PHE A 110 4.09 -13.75 -3.46
N GLN A 111 3.34 -13.49 -4.53
CA GLN A 111 3.80 -12.72 -5.67
C GLN A 111 3.00 -11.42 -5.75
N VAL A 112 3.67 -10.31 -6.06
CA VAL A 112 3.05 -8.98 -6.16
C VAL A 112 3.22 -8.38 -7.54
N LYS A 113 2.17 -7.68 -8.01
CA LYS A 113 2.22 -6.82 -9.19
C LYS A 113 1.50 -5.51 -8.93
N GLY A 114 2.13 -4.41 -9.32
CA GLY A 114 1.50 -3.10 -9.35
C GLY A 114 0.67 -2.92 -10.61
N ARG A 115 -0.51 -2.33 -10.47
CA ARG A 115 -1.33 -1.89 -11.59
C ARG A 115 -1.77 -0.46 -11.37
N HIS A 116 -1.52 0.38 -12.37
CA HIS A 116 -1.96 1.76 -12.32
C HIS A 116 -3.49 1.81 -12.41
N LEU A 117 -4.09 2.65 -11.59
CA LEU A 117 -5.52 2.92 -11.56
C LEU A 117 -5.72 4.42 -11.37
N SER A 118 -6.56 5.08 -12.19
CA SER A 118 -6.71 6.53 -12.07
C SER A 118 -7.18 6.93 -10.67
N GLY A 119 -6.81 8.13 -10.18
CA GLY A 119 -7.22 8.60 -8.85
C GLY A 119 -8.75 8.55 -8.64
N GLU A 120 -9.53 8.85 -9.67
CA GLU A 120 -11.01 8.73 -9.64
C GLU A 120 -11.48 7.30 -9.38
N ALA A 121 -10.82 6.31 -9.98
CA ALA A 121 -11.13 4.91 -9.75
C ALA A 121 -10.55 4.42 -8.40
N ASN A 122 -9.47 5.05 -7.90
CA ASN A 122 -8.79 4.68 -6.65
C ASN A 122 -9.41 5.40 -5.44
N ARG A 123 -10.62 5.95 -5.60
CA ARG A 123 -11.28 6.84 -4.64
C ARG A 123 -11.38 6.26 -3.23
N ILE A 124 -11.57 4.95 -3.09
CA ILE A 124 -11.64 4.30 -1.77
C ILE A 124 -10.32 4.47 -1.01
N ALA A 125 -9.18 4.23 -1.66
CA ALA A 125 -7.89 4.42 -1.04
C ALA A 125 -7.55 5.91 -0.84
N ASP A 126 -7.93 6.79 -1.78
CA ASP A 126 -7.76 8.24 -1.62
C ASP A 126 -8.53 8.79 -0.40
N MET A 127 -9.77 8.31 -0.16
CA MET A 127 -10.50 8.69 1.06
C MET A 127 -9.80 8.21 2.33
N LEU A 128 -9.18 7.03 2.32
CA LEU A 128 -8.43 6.50 3.46
C LEU A 128 -7.13 7.27 3.72
N SER A 129 -6.39 7.64 2.66
CA SER A 129 -5.14 8.40 2.79
C SER A 129 -5.35 9.85 3.25
N ARG A 130 -6.57 10.38 3.06
CA ARG A 130 -7.02 11.72 3.42
C ARG A 130 -7.93 11.76 4.65
N TRP A 131 -7.91 10.73 5.49
CA TRP A 131 -8.83 10.61 6.63
C TRP A 131 -8.94 11.87 7.49
N ASP A 132 -7.80 12.52 7.76
CA ASP A 132 -7.71 13.72 8.62
C ASP A 132 -7.78 15.05 7.86
N MET A 133 -7.99 15.04 6.54
CA MET A 133 -8.09 16.29 5.75
C MET A 133 -9.46 16.98 5.87
N GLY A 134 -10.42 16.36 6.55
CA GLY A 134 -11.69 16.98 6.92
C GLY A 134 -12.80 15.96 7.19
N PRO A 135 -13.82 16.34 8.00
CA PRO A 135 -14.86 15.40 8.44
C PRO A 135 -15.72 14.84 7.30
N GLY A 136 -15.77 15.52 6.15
CA GLY A 136 -16.57 15.08 5.00
C GLY A 136 -16.06 13.77 4.38
N VAL A 137 -14.74 13.59 4.31
CA VAL A 137 -14.10 12.45 3.65
C VAL A 137 -14.32 11.17 4.46
N SER A 138 -13.97 11.19 5.75
CA SER A 138 -14.16 10.03 6.64
C SER A 138 -15.65 9.68 6.81
N THR A 139 -16.54 10.67 6.87
CA THR A 139 -17.99 10.43 6.92
C THR A 139 -18.50 9.73 5.66
N GLU A 140 -18.04 10.13 4.48
CA GLU A 140 -18.40 9.47 3.22
C GLU A 140 -17.89 8.03 3.18
N PHE A 141 -16.62 7.82 3.54
CA PHE A 141 -16.04 6.49 3.61
C PHE A 141 -16.79 5.57 4.59
N LEU A 142 -17.11 6.04 5.80
CA LEU A 142 -17.79 5.23 6.82
C LEU A 142 -19.18 4.78 6.38
N LYS A 143 -19.89 5.57 5.56
CA LYS A 143 -21.16 5.13 4.94
C LYS A 143 -20.94 3.95 4.00
N LEU A 144 -19.92 4.02 3.15
CA LEU A 144 -19.56 2.94 2.23
C LEU A 144 -19.09 1.69 2.99
N ALA A 145 -18.23 1.86 4.00
CA ALA A 145 -17.74 0.78 4.84
C ALA A 145 -18.89 0.04 5.53
N ARG A 146 -19.88 0.78 6.06
CA ARG A 146 -21.06 0.19 6.72
C ARG A 146 -21.93 -0.62 5.76
N VAL A 147 -22.17 -0.12 4.54
CA VAL A 147 -22.96 -0.82 3.51
C VAL A 147 -22.27 -2.10 3.06
N ASN A 148 -20.94 -2.08 2.94
CA ASN A 148 -20.15 -3.22 2.49
C ASN A 148 -19.65 -4.13 3.63
N ALA A 149 -20.06 -3.85 4.87
CA ALA A 149 -19.59 -4.53 6.08
C ALA A 149 -18.06 -4.61 6.20
N TRP A 150 -17.37 -3.55 5.77
CA TRP A 150 -15.92 -3.46 5.89
C TRP A 150 -15.48 -3.24 7.33
N LYS A 151 -14.31 -3.77 7.66
CA LYS A 151 -13.76 -3.74 9.03
C LYS A 151 -12.44 -2.98 9.08
N GLU A 152 -12.37 -2.04 10.00
CA GLU A 152 -11.13 -1.32 10.29
C GLU A 152 -10.09 -2.25 10.93
N ILE A 153 -8.82 -1.96 10.68
CA ILE A 153 -7.66 -2.56 11.33
C ILE A 153 -6.84 -1.41 11.90
N GLU A 154 -6.56 -1.46 13.20
CA GLU A 154 -5.61 -0.56 13.85
C GLU A 154 -4.17 -1.01 13.51
N LEU A 155 -3.31 -0.04 13.21
CA LEU A 155 -1.92 -0.29 12.86
C LEU A 155 -0.99 0.09 14.01
N ASP A 156 0.06 -0.72 14.18
CA ASP A 156 1.21 -0.37 15.00
C ASP A 156 2.24 0.40 14.15
N ASP A 157 2.86 1.42 14.73
CA ASP A 157 3.93 2.20 14.09
C ASP A 157 5.11 1.32 13.65
N ASP A 158 5.31 0.16 14.29
CA ASP A 158 6.33 -0.83 13.93
C ASP A 158 6.21 -1.32 12.48
N LEU A 159 5.03 -1.26 11.88
CA LEU A 159 4.82 -1.62 10.46
C LEU A 159 5.55 -0.68 9.49
N PHE A 160 5.92 0.53 9.92
CA PHE A 160 6.67 1.50 9.12
C PHE A 160 8.18 1.34 9.23
N HIS A 161 8.68 0.47 10.11
CA HIS A 161 10.10 0.13 10.18
C HIS A 161 10.46 -0.95 9.16
N PHE A 162 11.71 -0.94 8.68
CA PHE A 162 12.26 -2.06 7.91
C PHE A 162 12.67 -3.19 8.84
N THR A 163 12.38 -4.44 8.51
CA THR A 163 12.73 -5.60 9.33
C THR A 163 14.25 -5.86 9.36
N SER A 164 14.99 -5.36 8.37
CA SER A 164 16.44 -5.48 8.28
C SER A 164 17.08 -4.16 7.87
N PRO A 165 18.34 -3.89 8.27
CA PRO A 165 19.06 -2.68 7.90
C PRO A 165 19.49 -2.75 6.43
N TRP A 166 18.64 -2.24 5.55
CA TRP A 166 18.91 -2.17 4.11
C TRP A 166 19.26 -0.77 3.61
#